data_AF-A0A953NUS0-F1
#
_entry.id   AF-A0A953NUS0-F1
#
_cell.length_a   1.000
_cell.length_b   1.000
_cell.length_c   1.000
_cell.angle_alpha   90.00
_cell.angle_beta   90.00
_cell.angle_gamma   90.00
#
_symmetry.space_group_name_H-M   'P 1'
#
loop_
_entity.id
_entity.type
_entity.pdbx_description
1 polymer ?
#
loop_
_entity_poly.entity_id
_entity_poly.type
_entity_poly.pdbx_seq_one_letter_code
_entity_poly.pdbx_strand_id
1 'polypeptide(L)'
;MSLAVHTVTGKEEERVFALVTQVSSSYMALQENRLNFSELHESIMQLEEFICSNGQDEAKTGALLGRLDPEMIDTVNHAYRFWRIQLEHDFARRLSKGEASLSDYPLNSQFAGLIERELALVSGQRPERILFIGNGPLPISAIHLHLQTGVPVDCLLRDPGAVPLARDVIASCATARGVRVLHEEEAQHDVSGYDLVIVGLLTKQKKTILKMLRKNCRPGCRILCRTSHGLWRLVHETVSDRDLRGFHRKGRQVTENGQAGSTWLLEAASSAAADVQMEWLREVDSNRASQLLRLMNRTLEEETTIGFPGPIDDETGRALMRQLNEDVTSGHRHVLVAYKDGAIVGQLILTPNSSPNHRHIVELTRGTIDPSFRGGGLALRAFQEIARKCEELGREVICLDVRAGTHAAIWWQHFGFKQYGLLSDYSRVGDKRYQGLYLTQTTAELKQRLRELARMARDPQPQLPDAGPISEISRNQNGF
;
A
#
# COMPACT_ATOMS: atom_id res chain seq x y z
N MET A 1 20.19 11.74 -40.60
CA MET A 1 19.40 12.20 -39.44
C MET A 1 20.02 11.59 -38.19
N SER A 2 20.77 12.40 -37.46
CA SER A 2 21.47 12.01 -36.23
C SER A 2 20.46 12.02 -35.08
N LEU A 3 20.23 10.86 -34.47
CA LEU A 3 19.56 10.75 -33.18
C LEU A 3 20.56 11.19 -32.11
N ALA A 4 20.42 12.45 -31.67
CA ALA A 4 21.09 12.93 -30.48
C ALA A 4 20.59 12.11 -29.27
N VAL A 5 21.38 11.11 -28.87
CA VAL A 5 21.32 10.55 -27.53
C VAL A 5 21.78 11.68 -26.62
N HIS A 6 20.83 12.37 -26.00
CA HIS A 6 21.09 13.41 -25.03
C HIS A 6 21.99 12.87 -23.90
N THR A 7 23.23 13.35 -23.88
CA THR A 7 24.21 13.25 -22.79
C THR A 7 23.80 14.12 -21.57
N VAL A 8 22.54 14.03 -21.14
CA VAL A 8 21.95 14.91 -20.11
C VAL A 8 21.99 14.27 -18.70
N THR A 9 22.30 12.98 -18.57
CA THR A 9 22.27 12.27 -17.29
C THR A 9 23.37 12.68 -16.29
N GLY A 10 24.55 13.14 -16.73
CA GLY A 10 25.66 13.47 -15.81
C GLY A 10 25.49 14.80 -15.05
N LYS A 11 25.02 15.87 -15.71
CA LYS A 11 24.97 17.21 -15.10
C LYS A 11 23.89 17.37 -14.04
N GLU A 12 22.74 16.74 -14.24
CA GLU A 12 21.64 16.77 -13.26
C GLU A 12 21.98 15.92 -12.03
N GLU A 13 22.67 14.79 -12.23
CA GLU A 13 23.19 13.93 -11.17
C GLU A 13 24.19 14.68 -10.27
N GLU A 14 25.18 15.34 -10.88
CA GLU A 14 26.13 16.17 -10.14
C GLU A 14 25.44 17.30 -9.38
N ARG A 15 24.44 17.94 -9.99
CA ARG A 15 23.69 19.04 -9.37
C ARG A 15 22.84 18.57 -8.19
N VAL A 16 22.12 17.45 -8.29
CA VAL A 16 21.34 16.94 -7.16
C VAL A 16 22.25 16.54 -6.01
N PHE A 17 23.39 15.91 -6.31
CA PHE A 17 24.37 15.50 -5.28
C PHE A 17 24.93 16.71 -4.55
N ALA A 18 25.29 17.77 -5.27
CA ALA A 18 25.75 19.03 -4.69
C ALA A 18 24.69 19.66 -3.76
N LEU A 19 23.44 19.75 -4.21
CA LEU A 19 22.35 20.31 -3.41
C LEU A 19 22.04 19.48 -2.15
N VAL A 20 22.01 18.15 -2.28
CA VAL A 20 21.80 17.22 -1.15
C VAL A 20 22.94 17.35 -0.13
N THR A 21 24.19 17.43 -0.61
CA THR A 21 25.38 17.64 0.24
C THR A 21 25.35 18.99 0.95
N GLN A 22 24.94 20.04 0.24
CA GLN A 22 24.82 21.39 0.79
C GLN A 22 23.77 21.43 1.91
N VAL A 23 22.56 20.89 1.68
CA VAL A 23 21.51 20.82 2.71
C VAL A 23 21.99 20.03 3.93
N SER A 24 22.64 18.89 3.71
CA SER A 24 23.17 18.05 4.81
C SER A 24 24.21 18.82 5.63
N SER A 25 25.13 19.52 4.95
CA SER A 25 26.19 20.29 5.60
C SER A 25 25.65 21.48 6.39
N SER A 26 24.71 22.25 5.80
CA SER A 26 24.04 23.36 6.49
C SER A 26 23.26 22.88 7.71
N TYR A 27 22.59 21.73 7.62
CA TYR A 27 21.83 21.17 8.74
C TYR A 27 22.74 20.70 9.88
N MET A 28 23.82 19.97 9.58
CA MET A 28 24.78 19.53 10.59
C MET A 28 25.43 20.72 11.30
N ALA A 29 25.87 21.72 10.55
CA ALA A 29 26.45 22.92 11.13
C ALA A 29 25.44 23.72 11.99
N LEU A 30 24.15 23.73 11.63
CA LEU A 30 23.09 24.29 12.46
C LEU A 30 22.94 23.52 13.79
N GLN A 31 22.97 22.18 13.77
CA GLN A 31 22.90 21.35 14.99
C GLN A 31 24.09 21.59 15.92
N GLU A 32 25.26 21.90 15.37
CA GLU A 32 26.48 22.25 16.11
C GLU A 32 26.55 23.73 16.55
N ASN A 33 25.48 24.50 16.35
CA ASN A 33 25.42 25.96 16.56
C ASN A 33 26.49 26.75 15.78
N ARG A 34 26.93 26.25 14.63
CA ARG A 34 27.93 26.89 13.76
C ARG A 34 27.32 27.77 12.67
N LEU A 35 26.04 27.56 12.31
CA LEU A 35 25.29 28.37 11.31
C LEU A 35 23.90 28.75 11.83
N ASN A 36 23.24 29.70 11.15
CA ASN A 36 21.88 30.16 11.47
C ASN A 36 20.81 29.54 10.54
N PHE A 37 19.54 29.54 10.98
CA PHE A 37 18.39 28.97 10.23
C PHE A 37 18.26 29.49 8.79
N SER A 38 18.66 30.75 8.53
CA SER A 38 18.58 31.37 7.20
C SER A 38 19.40 30.62 6.14
N GLU A 39 20.55 30.06 6.51
CA GLU A 39 21.41 29.35 5.55
C GLU A 39 20.83 27.98 5.20
N LEU A 40 20.26 27.29 6.19
CA LEU A 40 19.50 26.07 5.95
C LEU A 40 18.27 26.37 5.06
N HIS A 41 17.59 27.50 5.30
CA HIS A 41 16.44 27.92 4.50
C HIS A 41 16.82 28.10 3.02
N GLU A 42 17.90 28.83 2.72
CA GLU A 42 18.35 29.01 1.33
C GLU A 42 18.71 27.69 0.64
N SER A 43 19.48 26.83 1.33
CA SER A 43 19.87 25.52 0.80
C SER A 43 18.64 24.64 0.49
N ILE A 44 17.62 24.67 1.33
CA ILE A 44 16.37 23.93 1.10
C ILE A 44 15.58 24.53 -0.06
N MET A 45 15.48 25.85 -0.17
CA MET A 45 14.77 26.50 -1.28
C MET A 45 15.39 26.15 -2.64
N GLN A 46 16.73 26.11 -2.72
CA GLN A 46 17.44 25.69 -3.94
C GLN A 46 17.16 24.21 -4.28
N LEU A 47 17.09 23.34 -3.27
CA LEU A 47 16.72 21.94 -3.46
C LEU A 47 15.26 21.79 -3.93
N GLU A 48 14.31 22.52 -3.33
CA GLU A 48 12.90 22.50 -3.75
C GLU A 48 12.75 22.95 -5.21
N GLU A 49 13.39 24.04 -5.60
CA GLU A 49 13.37 24.55 -6.99
C GLU A 49 13.87 23.49 -7.99
N PHE A 50 14.95 22.79 -7.64
CA PHE A 50 15.47 21.70 -8.45
C PHE A 50 14.48 20.52 -8.54
N ILE A 51 13.90 20.10 -7.41
CA ILE A 51 12.91 19.02 -7.36
C ILE A 51 11.68 19.37 -8.21
N CYS A 52 11.14 20.57 -8.07
CA CYS A 52 10.00 21.07 -8.87
C CYS A 52 10.28 20.99 -10.38
N SER A 53 11.50 21.37 -10.78
CA SER A 53 11.87 21.49 -12.19
C SER A 53 12.21 20.15 -12.86
N ASN A 54 12.59 19.13 -12.09
CA ASN A 54 13.15 17.87 -12.62
C ASN A 54 12.42 16.59 -12.15
N GLY A 55 11.41 16.70 -11.27
CA GLY A 55 10.82 15.57 -10.55
C GLY A 55 9.68 14.81 -11.23
N GLN A 56 9.41 15.03 -12.53
CA GLN A 56 8.23 14.49 -13.22
C GLN A 56 8.43 13.05 -13.77
N ASP A 57 9.67 12.66 -14.12
CA ASP A 57 9.97 11.35 -14.70
C ASP A 57 10.32 10.32 -13.61
N GLU A 58 9.43 9.37 -13.34
CA GLU A 58 9.59 8.33 -12.32
C GLU A 58 10.74 7.34 -12.63
N ALA A 59 10.98 7.00 -13.91
CA ALA A 59 12.04 6.05 -14.27
C ALA A 59 13.42 6.69 -14.06
N LYS A 60 13.57 7.94 -14.49
CA LYS A 60 14.79 8.73 -14.27
C LYS A 60 15.02 9.02 -12.79
N THR A 61 13.95 9.35 -12.06
CA THR A 61 13.99 9.55 -10.60
C THR A 61 14.47 8.28 -9.88
N GLY A 62 13.94 7.11 -10.22
CA GLY A 62 14.31 5.85 -9.57
C GLY A 62 15.80 5.53 -9.71
N ALA A 63 16.36 5.74 -10.90
CA ALA A 63 17.80 5.59 -11.15
C ALA A 63 18.64 6.58 -10.33
N LEU A 64 18.20 7.84 -10.24
CA LEU A 64 18.90 8.88 -9.48
C LEU A 64 18.93 8.59 -7.98
N LEU A 65 17.77 8.24 -7.41
CA LEU A 65 17.64 7.90 -5.99
C LEU A 65 18.48 6.68 -5.62
N GLY A 66 18.55 5.67 -6.50
CA GLY A 66 19.32 4.45 -6.25
C GLY A 66 20.85 4.65 -6.22
N ARG A 67 21.34 5.83 -6.62
CA ARG A 67 22.77 6.17 -6.62
C ARG A 67 23.19 7.03 -5.43
N LEU A 68 22.23 7.54 -4.67
CA LEU A 68 22.49 8.32 -3.46
C LEU A 68 22.62 7.39 -2.25
N ASP A 69 23.48 7.78 -1.31
CA ASP A 69 23.63 7.07 -0.04
C ASP A 69 22.33 7.18 0.80
N PRO A 70 21.75 6.05 1.26
CA PRO A 70 20.59 6.06 2.16
C PRO A 70 20.76 6.96 3.40
N GLU A 71 21.95 7.05 3.98
CA GLU A 71 22.20 7.89 5.16
C GLU A 71 22.10 9.39 4.82
N MET A 72 22.53 9.76 3.61
CA MET A 72 22.44 11.12 3.11
C MET A 72 20.98 11.52 2.83
N ILE A 73 20.20 10.61 2.27
CA ILE A 73 18.75 10.81 2.08
C ILE A 73 18.06 11.02 3.44
N ASP A 74 18.38 10.21 4.44
CA ASP A 74 17.82 10.35 5.79
C ASP A 74 18.17 11.71 6.41
N THR A 75 19.42 12.15 6.25
CA THR A 75 19.88 13.47 6.73
C THR A 75 19.11 14.61 6.07
N VAL A 76 18.93 14.59 4.75
CA VAL A 76 18.17 15.62 4.02
C VAL A 76 16.70 15.60 4.40
N ASN A 77 16.10 14.43 4.58
CA ASN A 77 14.73 14.28 5.08
C ASN A 77 14.56 14.93 6.47
N HIS A 78 15.52 14.67 7.37
CA HIS A 78 15.57 15.28 8.69
C HIS A 78 15.69 16.81 8.65
N ALA A 79 16.61 17.32 7.84
CA ALA A 79 16.81 18.76 7.63
C ALA A 79 15.53 19.43 7.13
N TYR A 80 14.91 18.85 6.09
CA TYR A 80 13.70 19.38 5.48
C TYR A 80 12.51 19.38 6.45
N ARG A 81 12.32 18.28 7.20
CA ARG A 81 11.27 18.19 8.23
C ARG A 81 11.47 19.24 9.32
N PHE A 82 12.69 19.39 9.83
CA PHE A 82 13.02 20.40 10.83
C PHE A 82 12.67 21.81 10.33
N TRP A 83 13.13 22.14 9.13
CA TRP A 83 12.86 23.43 8.49
C TRP A 83 11.36 23.70 8.33
N ARG A 84 10.59 22.71 7.86
CA ARG A 84 9.13 22.87 7.69
C ARG A 84 8.43 23.11 9.03
N ILE A 85 8.77 22.35 10.07
CA ILE A 85 8.20 22.51 11.42
C ILE A 85 8.53 23.89 12.00
N GLN A 86 9.73 24.41 11.75
CA GLN A 86 10.13 25.73 12.23
C GLN A 86 9.32 26.85 11.57
N LEU A 87 9.14 26.78 10.24
CA LEU A 87 8.29 27.73 9.51
C LEU A 87 6.83 27.70 10.00
N GLU A 88 6.29 26.51 10.26
CA GLU A 88 4.95 26.37 10.84
C GLU A 88 4.87 26.97 12.25
N HIS A 89 5.87 26.75 13.11
CA HIS A 89 5.93 27.33 14.45
C HIS A 89 5.94 28.86 14.43
N ASP A 90 6.81 29.44 13.61
CA ASP A 90 6.96 30.90 13.55
C ASP A 90 5.69 31.58 13.02
N PHE A 91 5.06 30.97 12.02
CA PHE A 91 3.77 31.43 11.52
C PHE A 91 2.64 31.25 12.55
N ALA A 92 2.56 30.09 13.20
CA ALA A 92 1.55 29.80 14.22
C ALA A 92 1.62 30.78 15.39
N ARG A 93 2.83 31.15 15.84
CA ARG A 93 3.02 32.17 16.88
C ARG A 93 2.46 33.53 16.46
N ARG A 94 2.82 34.01 15.27
CA ARG A 94 2.31 35.28 14.74
C ARG A 94 0.79 35.27 14.64
N LEU A 95 0.23 34.18 14.13
CA LEU A 95 -1.22 34.02 14.00
C LEU A 95 -1.93 33.98 15.37
N SER A 96 -1.38 33.26 16.35
CA SER A 96 -1.94 33.20 17.72
C SER A 96 -1.94 34.55 18.44
N LYS A 97 -1.02 35.45 18.06
CA LYS A 97 -0.93 36.82 18.60
C LYS A 97 -1.77 37.83 17.81
N GLY A 98 -2.42 37.41 16.73
CA GLY A 98 -3.15 38.30 15.82
C GLY A 98 -2.25 39.17 14.92
N GLU A 99 -0.95 38.84 14.82
CA GLU A 99 0.01 39.53 13.94
C GLU A 99 -0.06 39.04 12.48
N ALA A 100 -0.80 37.96 12.23
CA ALA A 100 -1.06 37.40 10.91
C ALA A 100 -2.43 36.71 10.89
N SER A 101 -3.01 36.59 9.71
CA SER A 101 -4.23 35.84 9.43
C SER A 101 -3.92 34.53 8.72
N LEU A 102 -4.85 33.57 8.71
CA LEU A 102 -4.66 32.29 8.01
C LEU A 102 -4.40 32.50 6.50
N SER A 103 -5.01 33.53 5.89
CA SER A 103 -4.79 33.89 4.49
C SER A 103 -3.38 34.37 4.18
N ASP A 104 -2.63 34.84 5.18
CA ASP A 104 -1.24 35.30 5.02
C ASP A 104 -0.24 34.13 4.96
N TYR A 105 -0.69 32.90 5.21
CA TYR A 105 0.18 31.73 5.11
C TYR A 105 0.50 31.46 3.64
N PRO A 106 1.80 31.42 3.23
CA PRO A 106 2.17 31.33 1.82
C PRO A 106 1.56 30.14 1.06
N LEU A 107 1.32 29.02 1.75
CA LEU A 107 0.78 27.80 1.15
C LEU A 107 -0.73 27.65 1.37
N ASN A 108 -1.43 28.68 1.86
CA ASN A 108 -2.85 28.57 2.24
C ASN A 108 -3.74 28.09 1.08
N SER A 109 -3.63 28.73 -0.09
CA SER A 109 -4.38 28.36 -1.29
C SER A 109 -4.04 26.95 -1.79
N GLN A 110 -2.78 26.54 -1.64
CA GLN A 110 -2.31 25.22 -2.04
C GLN A 110 -2.91 24.13 -1.16
N PHE A 111 -2.96 24.36 0.17
CA PHE A 111 -3.63 23.45 1.09
C PHE A 111 -5.13 23.39 0.84
N ALA A 112 -5.80 24.52 0.56
CA ALA A 112 -7.21 24.54 0.20
C ALA A 112 -7.48 23.66 -1.04
N GLY A 113 -6.72 23.84 -2.12
CA GLY A 113 -6.87 23.04 -3.33
C GLY A 113 -6.47 21.57 -3.14
N LEU A 114 -5.50 21.27 -2.27
CA LEU A 114 -5.16 19.88 -1.92
C LEU A 114 -6.35 19.19 -1.23
N ILE A 115 -6.95 19.83 -0.22
CA ILE A 115 -8.13 19.27 0.47
C ILE A 115 -9.28 19.07 -0.51
N GLU A 116 -9.54 20.01 -1.41
CA GLU A 116 -10.60 19.89 -2.41
C GLU A 116 -10.43 18.63 -3.27
N ARG A 117 -9.21 18.38 -3.78
CA ARG A 117 -8.92 17.18 -4.59
C ARG A 117 -8.97 15.89 -3.75
N GLU A 118 -8.53 15.94 -2.50
CA GLU A 118 -8.62 14.81 -1.56
C GLU A 118 -10.09 14.46 -1.26
N LEU A 119 -10.95 15.46 -1.07
CA LEU A 119 -12.39 15.28 -0.88
C LEU A 119 -13.08 14.75 -2.14
N ALA A 120 -12.62 15.13 -3.33
CA ALA A 120 -13.12 14.58 -4.59
C ALA A 120 -12.88 13.05 -4.71
N LEU A 121 -11.75 12.53 -4.18
CA LEU A 121 -11.49 11.09 -4.14
C LEU A 121 -12.52 10.33 -3.29
N VAL A 122 -13.03 10.96 -2.23
CA VAL A 122 -14.03 10.39 -1.32
C VAL A 122 -15.45 10.85 -1.62
N SER A 123 -15.72 11.30 -2.86
CA SER A 123 -17.07 11.66 -3.28
C SER A 123 -18.08 10.51 -3.10
N GLY A 124 -19.35 10.86 -2.89
CA GLY A 124 -20.45 9.90 -2.72
C GLY A 124 -20.75 9.43 -1.28
N GLN A 125 -19.92 9.77 -0.29
CA GLN A 125 -20.26 9.61 1.14
C GLN A 125 -19.75 10.83 1.92
N ARG A 126 -20.64 11.49 2.64
CA ARG A 126 -20.27 12.63 3.49
C ARG A 126 -19.85 12.09 4.86
N PRO A 127 -18.60 12.30 5.30
CA PRO A 127 -18.18 11.85 6.64
C PRO A 127 -18.92 12.66 7.71
N GLU A 128 -19.19 12.04 8.86
CA GLU A 128 -19.77 12.69 10.03
C GLU A 128 -18.69 13.07 11.05
N ARG A 129 -17.55 12.38 11.01
CA ARG A 129 -16.41 12.63 11.88
C ARG A 129 -15.09 12.31 11.18
N ILE A 130 -14.17 13.27 11.26
CA ILE A 130 -12.88 13.22 10.58
C ILE A 130 -11.75 13.22 11.61
N LEU A 131 -10.77 12.32 11.43
CA LEU A 131 -9.51 12.32 12.18
C LEU A 131 -8.38 12.76 11.24
N PHE A 132 -7.54 13.69 11.68
CA PHE A 132 -6.28 14.01 11.01
C PHE A 132 -5.10 13.64 11.91
N ILE A 133 -4.24 12.74 11.43
CA ILE A 133 -3.04 12.26 12.10
C ILE A 133 -1.80 12.93 11.51
N GLY A 134 -0.91 13.44 12.36
CA GLY A 134 0.36 14.05 11.94
C GLY A 134 0.26 15.53 11.62
N ASN A 135 -0.44 16.27 12.49
CA ASN A 135 -0.47 17.74 12.44
C ASN A 135 0.75 18.34 13.15
N GLY A 136 1.15 19.53 12.70
CA GLY A 136 2.09 20.41 13.38
C GLY A 136 1.39 21.50 14.21
N PRO A 137 2.14 22.52 14.68
CA PRO A 137 1.60 23.64 15.44
C PRO A 137 0.60 24.49 14.65
N LEU A 138 0.63 24.42 13.31
CA LEU A 138 -0.34 25.03 12.42
C LEU A 138 -1.21 23.93 11.77
N PRO A 139 -2.37 23.57 12.34
CA PRO A 139 -3.24 22.52 11.82
C PRO A 139 -4.03 22.95 10.56
N ILE A 140 -3.35 23.54 9.56
CA ILE A 140 -3.96 24.18 8.39
C ILE A 140 -4.81 23.23 7.55
N SER A 141 -4.37 21.99 7.36
CA SER A 141 -5.14 21.00 6.60
C SER A 141 -6.45 20.64 7.29
N ALA A 142 -6.44 20.54 8.62
CA ALA A 142 -7.65 20.27 9.39
C ALA A 142 -8.62 21.45 9.39
N ILE A 143 -8.09 22.68 9.44
CA ILE A 143 -8.91 23.89 9.28
C ILE A 143 -9.61 23.89 7.92
N HIS A 144 -8.88 23.62 6.83
CA HIS A 144 -9.48 23.53 5.48
C HIS A 144 -10.46 22.38 5.34
N LEU A 145 -10.19 21.22 5.94
CA LEU A 145 -11.16 20.11 5.99
C LEU A 145 -12.46 20.54 6.65
N HIS A 146 -12.39 21.18 7.82
CA HIS A 146 -13.58 21.68 8.50
C HIS A 146 -14.31 22.75 7.67
N LEU A 147 -13.58 23.70 7.10
CA LEU A 147 -14.13 24.78 6.27
C LEU A 147 -14.88 24.26 5.04
N GLN A 148 -14.32 23.25 4.36
CA GLN A 148 -14.89 22.74 3.11
C GLN A 148 -16.01 21.71 3.35
N THR A 149 -15.98 20.97 4.46
CA THR A 149 -16.96 19.91 4.74
C THR A 149 -18.06 20.31 5.72
N GLY A 150 -17.78 21.27 6.62
CA GLY A 150 -18.58 21.62 7.79
C GLY A 150 -18.53 20.56 8.91
N VAL A 151 -17.74 19.50 8.76
CA VAL A 151 -17.70 18.34 9.66
C VAL A 151 -16.68 18.57 10.78
N PRO A 152 -16.94 18.12 12.02
CA PRO A 152 -15.94 18.18 13.09
C PRO A 152 -14.66 17.41 12.73
N VAL A 153 -13.51 18.01 13.02
CA VAL A 153 -12.19 17.42 12.75
C VAL A 153 -11.41 17.30 14.05
N ASP A 154 -11.06 16.08 14.44
CA ASP A 154 -10.14 15.82 15.53
C ASP A 154 -8.70 15.75 14.96
N CYS A 155 -7.79 16.56 15.50
CA CYS A 155 -6.39 16.68 15.09
C CYS A 155 -5.50 16.01 16.13
N LEU A 156 -4.79 14.97 15.72
CA LEU A 156 -3.85 14.29 16.59
C LEU A 156 -2.43 14.82 16.38
N LEU A 157 -1.84 15.31 17.48
CA LEU A 157 -0.49 15.84 17.53
C LEU A 157 0.36 14.95 18.45
N ARG A 158 1.57 14.65 17.99
CA ARG A 158 2.56 13.84 18.73
C ARG A 158 3.44 14.67 19.65
N ASP A 159 3.84 15.85 19.19
CA ASP A 159 4.75 16.71 19.93
C ASP A 159 3.97 17.48 21.00
N PRO A 160 4.17 17.18 22.31
CA PRO A 160 3.49 17.90 23.38
C PRO A 160 3.81 19.40 23.38
N GLY A 161 4.99 19.80 22.87
CA GLY A 161 5.39 21.20 22.77
C GLY A 161 4.57 22.02 21.77
N ALA A 162 4.07 21.38 20.71
CA ALA A 162 3.26 22.02 19.68
C ALA A 162 1.77 22.17 20.07
N VAL A 163 1.29 21.38 21.03
CA VAL A 163 -0.14 21.29 21.39
C VAL A 163 -0.72 22.61 21.92
N PRO A 164 -0.08 23.34 22.86
CA PRO A 164 -0.60 24.63 23.34
C PRO A 164 -0.72 25.63 22.20
N LEU A 165 0.32 25.77 21.39
CA LEU A 165 0.34 26.71 20.27
C LEU A 165 -0.73 26.37 19.22
N ALA A 166 -0.92 25.08 18.90
CA ALA A 166 -1.98 24.66 18.00
C ALA A 166 -3.38 25.01 18.55
N ARG A 167 -3.60 24.85 19.86
CA ARG A 167 -4.87 25.25 20.50
C ARG A 167 -5.09 26.76 20.43
N ASP A 168 -4.05 27.55 20.67
CA ASP A 168 -4.11 29.01 20.58
C ASP A 168 -4.42 29.48 19.15
N VAL A 169 -3.82 28.82 18.15
CA VAL A 169 -4.13 29.03 16.72
C VAL A 169 -5.61 28.76 16.42
N ILE A 170 -6.13 27.61 16.86
CA ILE A 170 -7.55 27.25 16.65
C ILE A 170 -8.48 28.25 17.34
N ALA A 171 -8.17 28.65 18.57
CA ALA A 171 -8.96 29.64 19.32
C ALA A 171 -8.96 31.02 18.64
N SER A 172 -7.85 31.39 18.01
CA SER A 172 -7.70 32.67 17.29
C SER A 172 -8.38 32.66 15.90
N CYS A 173 -8.68 31.48 15.36
CA CYS A 173 -9.35 31.30 14.07
C CYS A 173 -10.85 31.06 14.26
N ALA A 174 -11.68 32.08 14.11
CA ALA A 174 -13.14 31.96 14.23
C ALA A 174 -13.75 30.90 13.28
N THR A 175 -13.11 30.65 12.14
CA THR A 175 -13.48 29.66 11.14
C THR A 175 -13.11 28.22 11.50
N ALA A 176 -12.33 28.00 12.56
CA ALA A 176 -11.81 26.70 12.96
C ALA A 176 -12.54 26.07 14.16
N ARG A 177 -13.73 26.58 14.53
CA ARG A 177 -14.46 26.16 15.75
C ARG A 177 -14.81 24.67 15.83
N GLY A 178 -14.93 23.97 14.71
CA GLY A 178 -15.15 22.52 14.68
C GLY A 178 -13.87 21.68 14.70
N VAL A 179 -12.70 22.29 14.85
CA VAL A 179 -11.41 21.59 14.91
C VAL A 179 -10.99 21.41 16.37
N ARG A 180 -10.65 20.19 16.77
CA ARG A 180 -10.22 19.86 18.14
C ARG A 180 -8.80 19.34 18.14
N VAL A 181 -7.95 19.85 19.04
CA VAL A 181 -6.55 19.44 19.17
C VAL A 181 -6.40 18.40 20.29
N LEU A 182 -6.05 17.18 19.91
CA LEU A 182 -5.79 16.03 20.78
C LEU A 182 -4.29 15.75 20.87
N HIS A 183 -3.85 15.29 22.04
CA HIS A 183 -2.47 14.87 22.30
C HIS A 183 -2.48 13.45 22.83
N GLU A 184 -2.22 12.50 21.94
CA GLU A 184 -2.11 11.07 22.25
C GLU A 184 -1.13 10.43 21.28
N GLU A 185 -0.60 9.26 21.64
CA GLU A 185 0.22 8.47 20.73
C GLU A 185 -0.62 7.97 19.56
N GLU A 186 -0.18 8.25 18.33
CA GLU A 186 -1.01 8.01 17.13
C GLU A 186 -1.33 6.54 16.89
N ALA A 187 -0.46 5.64 17.36
CA ALA A 187 -0.66 4.19 17.24
C ALA A 187 -1.63 3.61 18.28
N GLN A 188 -2.06 4.39 19.28
CA GLN A 188 -2.90 3.93 20.38
C GLN A 188 -4.28 4.61 20.41
N HIS A 189 -4.46 5.68 19.63
CA HIS A 189 -5.73 6.38 19.53
C HIS A 189 -6.85 5.47 19.03
N ASP A 190 -8.03 5.57 19.64
CA ASP A 190 -9.21 4.85 19.18
C ASP A 190 -9.75 5.48 17.89
N VAL A 191 -9.66 4.72 16.80
CA VAL A 191 -10.11 5.15 15.47
C VAL A 191 -11.48 4.60 15.07
N SER A 192 -12.13 3.84 15.95
CA SER A 192 -13.38 3.14 15.64
C SER A 192 -14.56 4.08 15.36
N GLY A 193 -14.51 5.31 15.85
CA GLY A 193 -15.58 6.31 15.72
C GLY A 193 -15.49 7.24 14.51
N TYR A 194 -14.51 7.08 13.62
CA TYR A 194 -14.29 7.99 12.49
C TYR A 194 -14.74 7.38 11.14
N ASP A 195 -15.30 8.21 10.25
CA ASP A 195 -15.63 7.81 8.88
C ASP A 195 -14.48 8.04 7.91
N LEU A 196 -13.67 9.07 8.19
CA LEU A 196 -12.55 9.48 7.36
C LEU A 196 -11.33 9.76 8.24
N VAL A 197 -10.22 9.10 7.93
CA VAL A 197 -8.91 9.34 8.57
C VAL A 197 -7.93 9.87 7.54
N ILE A 198 -7.27 10.98 7.84
CA ILE A 198 -6.18 11.52 7.02
C ILE A 198 -4.86 11.28 7.74
N VAL A 199 -3.89 10.70 7.04
CA VAL A 199 -2.51 10.53 7.52
C VAL A 199 -1.64 11.55 6.80
N GLY A 200 -1.11 12.51 7.56
CA GLY A 200 -0.29 13.61 7.09
C GLY A 200 1.03 13.17 6.46
N LEU A 201 1.61 14.04 5.63
CA LEU A 201 2.82 13.75 4.88
C LEU A 201 4.04 13.54 5.79
N LEU A 202 4.18 14.37 6.82
CA LEU A 202 5.31 14.40 7.76
C LEU A 202 5.14 13.49 8.98
N THR A 203 4.08 12.68 8.99
CA THR A 203 3.79 11.77 10.10
C THR A 203 4.91 10.75 10.26
N LYS A 204 5.52 10.67 11.45
CA LYS A 204 6.52 9.64 11.76
C LYS A 204 5.84 8.28 11.94
N GLN A 205 6.56 7.20 11.64
CA GLN A 205 6.08 5.83 11.87
C GLN A 205 4.80 5.49 11.08
N LYS A 206 4.70 5.94 9.81
CA LYS A 206 3.53 5.64 8.96
C LYS A 206 3.18 4.16 8.93
N LYS A 207 4.18 3.29 8.93
CA LYS A 207 4.01 1.83 9.02
C LYS A 207 3.20 1.40 10.27
N THR A 208 3.51 1.94 11.43
CA THR A 208 2.82 1.60 12.69
C THR A 208 1.39 2.13 12.67
N ILE A 209 1.19 3.36 12.19
CA ILE A 209 -0.13 3.98 12.06
C ILE A 209 -0.99 3.21 11.07
N LEU A 210 -0.49 2.90 9.88
CA LEU A 210 -1.18 2.08 8.89
C LEU A 210 -1.52 0.68 9.44
N LYS A 211 -0.63 0.07 10.22
CA LYS A 211 -0.94 -1.22 10.88
C LYS A 211 -2.10 -1.09 11.88
N MET A 212 -2.13 -0.01 12.66
CA MET A 212 -3.22 0.28 13.61
C MET A 212 -4.54 0.52 12.86
N LEU A 213 -4.55 1.41 11.87
CA LEU A 213 -5.74 1.75 11.08
C LEU A 213 -6.34 0.50 10.43
N ARG A 214 -5.49 -0.36 9.87
CA ARG A 214 -5.94 -1.64 9.28
C ARG A 214 -6.71 -2.53 10.26
N LYS A 215 -6.34 -2.51 11.54
CA LYS A 215 -6.90 -3.39 12.57
C LYS A 215 -8.15 -2.79 13.23
N ASN A 216 -8.14 -1.48 13.45
CA ASN A 216 -9.06 -0.83 14.38
C ASN A 216 -10.09 0.09 13.70
N CYS A 217 -9.92 0.43 12.42
CA CYS A 217 -10.92 1.20 11.70
C CYS A 217 -12.22 0.39 11.57
N ARG A 218 -13.36 1.06 11.77
CA ARG A 218 -14.68 0.49 11.51
C ARG A 218 -14.86 0.15 10.02
N PRO A 219 -15.74 -0.81 9.68
CA PRO A 219 -16.11 -1.07 8.29
C PRO A 219 -16.61 0.20 7.58
N GLY A 220 -16.19 0.38 6.32
CA GLY A 220 -16.50 1.54 5.50
C GLY A 220 -15.65 2.80 5.78
N CYS A 221 -14.78 2.78 6.80
CA CYS A 221 -13.87 3.89 7.07
C CYS A 221 -12.90 4.10 5.90
N ARG A 222 -12.82 5.33 5.41
CA ARG A 222 -11.91 5.75 4.33
C ARG A 222 -10.66 6.35 4.94
N ILE A 223 -9.51 6.07 4.31
CA ILE A 223 -8.21 6.56 4.79
C ILE A 223 -7.53 7.29 3.64
N LEU A 224 -7.24 8.57 3.83
CA LEU A 224 -6.43 9.36 2.90
C LEU A 224 -5.00 9.40 3.42
N CYS A 225 -4.08 8.72 2.74
CA CYS A 225 -2.67 8.66 3.15
C CYS A 225 -1.80 9.49 2.22
N ARG A 226 -1.25 10.60 2.74
CA ARG A 226 -0.33 11.47 2.01
C ARG A 226 1.06 10.83 1.89
N THR A 227 1.60 10.83 0.68
CA THR A 227 2.93 10.32 0.33
C THR A 227 3.56 11.16 -0.78
N SER A 228 4.85 10.99 -0.99
CA SER A 228 5.59 11.68 -2.05
C SER A 228 5.77 10.83 -3.30
N HIS A 229 5.99 11.49 -4.42
CA HIS A 229 6.30 10.88 -5.72
C HIS A 229 7.50 11.58 -6.36
N GLY A 230 8.09 10.98 -7.39
CA GLY A 230 9.24 11.59 -8.07
C GLY A 230 10.40 11.93 -7.12
N LEU A 231 11.08 13.05 -7.39
CA LEU A 231 12.23 13.49 -6.58
C LEU A 231 11.85 14.00 -5.18
N TRP A 232 10.57 14.25 -4.91
CA TRP A 232 10.10 14.61 -3.56
C TRP A 232 10.29 13.48 -2.54
N ARG A 233 10.63 12.26 -3.00
CA ARG A 233 11.07 11.15 -2.14
C ARG A 233 12.42 11.41 -1.46
N LEU A 234 13.21 12.38 -1.92
CA LEU A 234 14.46 12.81 -1.26
C LEU A 234 14.22 13.42 0.12
N VAL A 235 13.14 14.17 0.26
CA VAL A 235 12.88 15.02 1.45
C VAL A 235 11.72 14.50 2.31
N HIS A 236 11.10 13.38 1.92
CA HIS A 236 9.92 12.84 2.58
C HIS A 236 9.97 11.31 2.71
N GLU A 237 9.54 10.80 3.86
CA GLU A 237 9.38 9.36 4.07
C GLU A 237 8.29 8.82 3.13
N THR A 238 8.66 7.83 2.33
CA THR A 238 7.75 7.19 1.39
C THR A 238 7.06 6.00 2.02
N VAL A 239 5.80 5.79 1.63
CA VAL A 239 5.09 4.57 2.01
C VAL A 239 5.42 3.51 0.96
N SER A 240 6.06 2.42 1.38
CA SER A 240 6.35 1.32 0.45
C SER A 240 5.09 0.53 0.10
N ASP A 241 5.12 -0.19 -1.02
CA ASP A 241 4.04 -1.12 -1.36
C ASP A 241 3.79 -2.17 -0.27
N ARG A 242 4.82 -2.50 0.51
CA ARG A 242 4.72 -3.42 1.65
C ARG A 242 3.90 -2.81 2.79
N ASP A 243 4.03 -1.52 3.05
CA ASP A 243 3.33 -0.83 4.16
C ASP A 243 1.84 -0.65 3.85
N LEU A 244 1.50 -0.54 2.56
CA LEU A 244 0.11 -0.50 2.08
C LEU A 244 -0.56 -1.89 2.03
N ARG A 245 0.12 -2.98 2.42
CA ARG A 245 -0.47 -4.33 2.39
C ARG A 245 -1.62 -4.46 3.38
N GLY A 246 -2.74 -5.01 2.90
CA GLY A 246 -3.96 -5.15 3.68
C GLY A 246 -4.81 -3.88 3.69
N PHE A 247 -4.58 -2.98 2.74
CA PHE A 247 -5.51 -1.94 2.33
C PHE A 247 -5.94 -2.14 0.88
N HIS A 248 -7.22 -1.89 0.61
CA HIS A 248 -7.74 -1.67 -0.73
C HIS A 248 -7.39 -0.24 -1.17
N ARG A 249 -6.65 -0.10 -2.28
CA ARG A 249 -6.31 1.20 -2.89
C ARG A 249 -7.44 1.60 -3.86
N LYS A 250 -8.35 2.49 -3.46
CA LYS A 250 -9.53 2.86 -4.25
C LYS A 250 -9.24 3.95 -5.28
N GLY A 251 -8.19 4.73 -5.06
CA GLY A 251 -7.80 5.81 -5.96
C GLY A 251 -6.53 6.50 -5.48
N ARG A 252 -5.99 7.35 -6.34
CA ARG A 252 -4.83 8.18 -6.04
C ARG A 252 -5.03 9.56 -6.65
N GLN A 253 -4.71 10.57 -5.87
CA GLN A 253 -4.53 11.92 -6.36
C GLN A 253 -3.04 12.23 -6.41
N VAL A 254 -2.58 12.81 -7.50
CA VAL A 254 -1.22 13.34 -7.65
C VAL A 254 -1.37 14.83 -7.92
N THR A 255 -0.52 15.65 -7.33
CA THR A 255 -0.61 17.09 -7.54
C THR A 255 0.14 17.45 -8.82
N GLU A 256 -0.54 18.12 -9.76
CA GLU A 256 0.08 18.60 -11.00
C GLU A 256 0.96 19.84 -10.70
N ASN A 257 1.93 20.14 -11.59
CA ASN A 257 2.84 21.30 -11.51
C ASN A 257 3.96 21.26 -10.45
N GLY A 258 4.55 20.09 -10.20
CA GLY A 258 5.82 20.00 -9.44
C GLY A 258 5.68 20.06 -7.92
N GLN A 259 4.47 19.98 -7.36
CA GLN A 259 4.24 19.97 -5.91
C GLN A 259 4.49 18.59 -5.27
N ALA A 260 4.81 18.61 -3.97
CA ALA A 260 5.37 17.49 -3.21
C ALA A 260 4.44 16.30 -2.91
N GLY A 261 3.12 16.46 -3.13
CA GLY A 261 2.11 15.59 -2.53
C GLY A 261 1.39 14.70 -3.54
N SER A 262 1.29 13.41 -3.20
CA SER A 262 0.25 12.52 -3.70
C SER A 262 -0.52 11.90 -2.53
N THR A 263 -1.80 11.65 -2.71
CA THR A 263 -2.66 11.07 -1.67
C THR A 263 -3.29 9.79 -2.17
N TRP A 264 -3.09 8.71 -1.42
CA TRP A 264 -3.78 7.44 -1.63
C TRP A 264 -5.12 7.45 -0.91
N LEU A 265 -6.19 7.04 -1.59
CA LEU A 265 -7.42 6.61 -0.95
C LEU A 265 -7.34 5.12 -0.65
N LEU A 266 -7.39 4.79 0.64
CA LEU A 266 -7.27 3.46 1.20
C LEU A 266 -8.54 3.08 1.95
N GLU A 267 -8.84 1.79 1.98
CA GLU A 267 -9.86 1.17 2.83
C GLU A 267 -9.27 -0.09 3.45
N ALA A 268 -9.48 -0.34 4.75
CA ALA A 268 -8.93 -1.53 5.39
C ALA A 268 -9.43 -2.80 4.67
N ALA A 269 -8.53 -3.72 4.31
CA ALA A 269 -8.92 -4.82 3.44
C ALA A 269 -9.84 -5.84 4.12
N SER A 270 -9.88 -5.88 5.46
CA SER A 270 -10.91 -6.58 6.23
C SER A 270 -12.30 -5.99 6.02
N SER A 271 -12.42 -4.66 5.92
CA SER A 271 -13.65 -3.96 5.51
C SER A 271 -14.00 -4.26 4.06
N ALA A 272 -13.02 -4.16 3.15
CA ALA A 272 -13.23 -4.44 1.74
C ALA A 272 -13.69 -5.89 1.47
N ALA A 273 -13.27 -6.85 2.31
CA ALA A 273 -13.60 -8.26 2.18
C ALA A 273 -14.84 -8.72 2.98
N ALA A 274 -15.40 -7.88 3.86
CA ALA A 274 -16.48 -8.27 4.77
C ALA A 274 -17.74 -8.75 4.04
N ASP A 275 -18.08 -8.13 2.91
CA ASP A 275 -19.28 -8.48 2.12
C ASP A 275 -18.95 -9.32 0.88
N VAL A 276 -17.73 -9.83 0.77
CA VAL A 276 -17.37 -10.64 -0.40
C VAL A 276 -18.11 -11.96 -0.34
N GLN A 277 -18.92 -12.25 -1.36
CA GLN A 277 -19.63 -13.52 -1.52
C GLN A 277 -18.82 -14.43 -2.44
N MET A 278 -18.76 -15.72 -2.15
CA MET A 278 -18.08 -16.69 -3.00
C MET A 278 -19.08 -17.68 -3.58
N GLU A 279 -18.98 -17.95 -4.89
CA GLU A 279 -19.89 -18.83 -5.60
C GLU A 279 -19.10 -19.78 -6.52
N TRP A 280 -19.42 -21.08 -6.46
CA TRP A 280 -19.04 -22.02 -7.51
C TRP A 280 -20.05 -21.92 -8.65
N LEU A 281 -19.61 -21.39 -9.78
CA LEU A 281 -20.49 -21.15 -10.93
C LEU A 281 -21.06 -22.45 -11.49
N ARG A 282 -22.34 -22.40 -11.89
CA ARG A 282 -23.02 -23.48 -12.64
C ARG A 282 -23.01 -23.24 -14.15
N GLU A 283 -22.86 -21.98 -14.54
CA GLU A 283 -22.75 -21.52 -15.92
C GLU A 283 -21.95 -20.21 -15.95
N VAL A 284 -21.46 -19.86 -17.14
CA VAL A 284 -20.80 -18.59 -17.43
C VAL A 284 -21.63 -17.87 -18.50
N ASP A 285 -22.70 -17.22 -18.05
CA ASP A 285 -23.52 -16.33 -18.88
C ASP A 285 -22.73 -15.13 -19.42
N SER A 286 -23.35 -14.33 -20.29
CA SER A 286 -22.69 -13.19 -20.93
C SER A 286 -22.18 -12.14 -19.94
N ASN A 287 -22.91 -11.88 -18.85
CA ASN A 287 -22.49 -10.93 -17.82
C ASN A 287 -21.27 -11.48 -17.07
N ARG A 288 -21.34 -12.71 -16.58
CA ARG A 288 -20.22 -13.37 -15.89
C ARG A 288 -18.98 -13.47 -16.78
N ALA A 289 -19.15 -13.81 -18.06
CA ALA A 289 -18.07 -13.83 -19.05
C ALA A 289 -17.37 -12.47 -19.16
N SER A 290 -18.13 -11.38 -19.33
CA SER A 290 -17.57 -10.03 -19.38
C SER A 290 -16.84 -9.64 -18.09
N GLN A 291 -17.36 -10.03 -16.93
CA GLN A 291 -16.73 -9.71 -15.65
C GLN A 291 -15.44 -10.51 -15.39
N LEU A 292 -15.39 -11.79 -15.78
CA LEU A 292 -14.18 -12.61 -15.70
C LEU A 292 -13.09 -12.06 -16.62
N LEU A 293 -13.44 -11.68 -17.86
CA LEU A 293 -12.50 -11.06 -18.80
C LEU A 293 -11.97 -9.73 -18.26
N ARG A 294 -12.83 -8.88 -17.70
CA ARG A 294 -12.42 -7.63 -17.05
C ARG A 294 -11.41 -7.88 -15.93
N LEU A 295 -11.68 -8.85 -15.05
CA LEU A 295 -10.76 -9.22 -13.96
C LEU A 295 -9.40 -9.69 -14.50
N MET A 296 -9.42 -10.53 -15.53
CA MET A 296 -8.20 -11.03 -16.17
C MET A 296 -7.39 -9.92 -16.81
N ASN A 297 -8.01 -9.05 -17.61
CA ASN A 297 -7.33 -7.94 -18.28
C ASN A 297 -6.76 -6.93 -17.29
N ARG A 298 -7.51 -6.59 -16.23
CA ARG A 298 -7.00 -5.74 -15.15
C ARG A 298 -5.79 -6.34 -14.43
N THR A 299 -5.74 -7.66 -14.29
CA THR A 299 -4.56 -8.33 -13.73
C THR A 299 -3.39 -8.28 -14.73
N LEU A 300 -3.66 -8.49 -16.02
CA LEU A 300 -2.67 -8.52 -17.08
C LEU A 300 -2.04 -7.15 -17.41
N GLU A 301 -2.72 -6.06 -17.04
CA GLU A 301 -2.17 -4.71 -17.08
C GLU A 301 -1.00 -4.53 -16.09
N GLU A 302 -1.03 -5.23 -14.95
CA GLU A 302 0.01 -5.14 -13.91
C GLU A 302 1.00 -6.32 -13.94
N GLU A 303 0.54 -7.53 -14.30
CA GLU A 303 1.34 -8.74 -14.24
C GLU A 303 0.97 -9.79 -15.31
N THR A 304 1.97 -10.40 -15.92
CA THR A 304 1.81 -11.39 -17.01
C THR A 304 1.87 -12.84 -16.52
N THR A 305 1.26 -13.11 -15.36
CA THR A 305 1.45 -14.35 -14.59
C THR A 305 0.29 -15.34 -14.71
N ILE A 306 -0.81 -14.97 -15.38
CA ILE A 306 -2.03 -15.77 -15.47
C ILE A 306 -2.21 -16.51 -16.81
N GLY A 307 -1.09 -16.78 -17.51
CA GLY A 307 -1.06 -17.56 -18.75
C GLY A 307 -1.19 -16.75 -20.04
N PHE A 308 -1.18 -15.41 -19.97
CA PHE A 308 -1.16 -14.52 -21.13
C PHE A 308 0.00 -13.51 -21.04
N PRO A 309 0.59 -13.11 -22.19
CA PRO A 309 1.69 -12.16 -22.22
C PRO A 309 1.26 -10.70 -22.06
N GLY A 310 -0.05 -10.42 -22.00
CA GLY A 310 -0.65 -9.10 -21.84
C GLY A 310 -2.18 -9.18 -21.90
N PRO A 311 -2.90 -8.05 -21.89
CA PRO A 311 -4.36 -8.01 -21.97
C PRO A 311 -4.92 -8.82 -23.14
N ILE A 312 -6.02 -9.53 -22.90
CA ILE A 312 -6.70 -10.41 -23.84
C ILE A 312 -7.61 -9.56 -24.73
N ASP A 313 -7.46 -9.71 -26.04
CA ASP A 313 -8.34 -9.07 -27.02
C ASP A 313 -9.75 -9.68 -26.98
N ASP A 314 -10.71 -8.92 -27.52
CA ASP A 314 -12.12 -9.26 -27.49
C ASP A 314 -12.46 -10.59 -28.18
N GLU A 315 -11.78 -10.94 -29.27
CA GLU A 315 -12.06 -12.17 -30.02
C GLU A 315 -11.58 -13.39 -29.25
N THR A 316 -10.32 -13.36 -28.81
CA THR A 316 -9.72 -14.40 -27.95
C THR A 316 -10.52 -14.54 -26.66
N GLY A 317 -10.92 -13.42 -26.04
CA GLY A 317 -11.70 -13.40 -24.81
C GLY A 317 -13.07 -14.07 -24.97
N ARG A 318 -13.80 -13.77 -26.05
CA ARG A 318 -15.10 -14.42 -26.34
C ARG A 318 -14.96 -15.93 -26.55
N ALA A 319 -13.94 -16.37 -27.30
CA ALA A 319 -13.70 -17.79 -27.54
C ALA A 319 -13.36 -18.52 -26.23
N LEU A 320 -12.50 -17.93 -25.40
CA LEU A 320 -12.13 -18.46 -24.09
C LEU A 320 -13.34 -18.63 -23.17
N MET A 321 -14.22 -17.62 -23.09
CA MET A 321 -15.40 -17.68 -22.22
C MET A 321 -16.45 -18.67 -22.72
N ARG A 322 -16.60 -18.85 -24.04
CA ARG A 322 -17.47 -19.88 -24.60
C ARG A 322 -17.02 -21.28 -24.19
N GLN A 323 -15.73 -21.59 -24.37
CA GLN A 323 -15.17 -22.87 -23.93
C GLN A 323 -15.31 -23.06 -22.41
N LEU A 324 -15.04 -22.02 -21.62
CA LEU A 324 -15.18 -22.10 -20.17
C LEU A 324 -16.63 -22.43 -19.76
N ASN A 325 -17.63 -21.85 -20.43
CA ASN A 325 -19.02 -22.17 -20.16
C ASN A 325 -19.36 -23.64 -20.48
N GLU A 326 -18.88 -24.17 -21.60
CA GLU A 326 -19.05 -25.58 -21.96
C GLU A 326 -18.39 -26.52 -20.93
N ASP A 327 -17.19 -26.17 -20.47
CA ASP A 327 -16.48 -26.95 -19.45
C ASP A 327 -17.17 -26.89 -18.08
N VAL A 328 -17.75 -25.74 -17.70
CA VAL A 328 -18.47 -25.56 -16.43
C VAL A 328 -19.78 -26.33 -16.44
N THR A 329 -20.56 -26.19 -17.52
CA THR A 329 -21.88 -26.84 -17.63
C THR A 329 -21.78 -28.37 -17.75
N SER A 330 -20.70 -28.88 -18.35
CA SER A 330 -20.39 -30.32 -18.40
C SER A 330 -19.74 -30.86 -17.12
N GLY A 331 -19.34 -30.00 -16.17
CA GLY A 331 -18.62 -30.38 -14.96
C GLY A 331 -17.15 -30.78 -15.20
N HIS A 332 -16.60 -30.49 -16.39
CA HIS A 332 -15.18 -30.70 -16.69
C HIS A 332 -14.29 -29.72 -15.92
N ARG A 333 -14.79 -28.50 -15.66
CA ARG A 333 -14.14 -27.48 -14.84
C ARG A 333 -15.11 -26.93 -13.79
N HIS A 334 -14.57 -26.59 -12.63
CA HIS A 334 -15.31 -25.90 -11.58
C HIS A 334 -14.68 -24.53 -11.35
N VAL A 335 -15.47 -23.47 -11.53
CA VAL A 335 -14.99 -22.09 -11.38
C VAL A 335 -15.55 -21.50 -10.09
N LEU A 336 -14.68 -21.11 -9.18
CA LEU A 336 -15.05 -20.31 -8.02
C LEU A 336 -14.83 -18.85 -8.35
N VAL A 337 -15.82 -18.01 -8.05
CA VAL A 337 -15.73 -16.56 -8.15
C VAL A 337 -15.98 -15.90 -6.79
N ALA A 338 -15.40 -14.73 -6.61
CA ALA A 338 -15.65 -13.85 -5.48
C ALA A 338 -16.32 -12.56 -5.97
N TYR A 339 -17.47 -12.21 -5.40
CA TYR A 339 -18.25 -11.02 -5.70
C TYR A 339 -18.11 -9.96 -4.61
N LYS A 340 -17.85 -8.71 -5.00
CA LYS A 340 -18.02 -7.53 -4.15
C LYS A 340 -18.89 -6.52 -4.89
N ASP A 341 -19.97 -6.05 -4.24
CA ASP A 341 -20.87 -5.03 -4.78
C ASP A 341 -21.33 -5.34 -6.22
N GLY A 342 -21.63 -6.61 -6.50
CA GLY A 342 -22.06 -7.11 -7.82
C GLY A 342 -20.95 -7.36 -8.85
N ALA A 343 -19.68 -7.05 -8.51
CA ALA A 343 -18.54 -7.24 -9.39
C ALA A 343 -17.69 -8.47 -9.00
N ILE A 344 -17.27 -9.28 -9.97
CA ILE A 344 -16.27 -10.35 -9.77
C ILE A 344 -14.90 -9.71 -9.51
N VAL A 345 -14.34 -9.98 -8.33
CA VAL A 345 -13.05 -9.46 -7.82
C VAL A 345 -12.04 -10.56 -7.56
N GLY A 346 -12.42 -11.83 -7.77
CA GLY A 346 -11.50 -12.96 -7.72
C GLY A 346 -12.08 -14.16 -8.45
N GLN A 347 -11.19 -15.02 -8.94
CA GLN A 347 -11.53 -16.28 -9.58
C GLN A 347 -10.47 -17.36 -9.30
N LEU A 348 -10.86 -18.62 -9.43
CA LEU A 348 -9.95 -19.74 -9.65
C LEU A 348 -10.70 -20.88 -10.35
N ILE A 349 -9.95 -21.79 -10.96
CA ILE A 349 -10.49 -22.94 -11.69
C ILE A 349 -9.90 -24.22 -11.11
N LEU A 350 -10.76 -25.18 -10.80
CA LEU A 350 -10.39 -26.57 -10.54
C LEU A 350 -10.75 -27.43 -11.74
N THR A 351 -9.78 -28.20 -12.23
CA THR A 351 -9.94 -29.16 -13.34
C THR A 351 -9.69 -30.57 -12.80
N PRO A 352 -10.72 -31.36 -12.47
CA PRO A 352 -10.56 -32.74 -12.05
C PRO A 352 -9.98 -33.61 -13.17
N ASN A 353 -9.06 -34.52 -12.84
CA ASN A 353 -8.56 -35.47 -13.83
C ASN A 353 -9.61 -36.56 -14.11
N SER A 354 -9.94 -36.75 -15.39
CA SER A 354 -10.96 -37.71 -15.83
C SER A 354 -10.44 -39.14 -16.00
N SER A 355 -9.12 -39.33 -16.06
CA SER A 355 -8.49 -40.65 -16.26
C SER A 355 -8.76 -41.56 -15.05
N PRO A 356 -9.22 -42.81 -15.24
CA PRO A 356 -9.65 -43.69 -14.13
C PRO A 356 -8.64 -43.85 -12.99
N ASN A 357 -7.35 -43.97 -13.29
CA ASN A 357 -6.28 -44.14 -12.32
C ASN A 357 -5.75 -42.82 -11.71
N HIS A 358 -6.16 -41.67 -12.25
CA HIS A 358 -5.76 -40.34 -11.77
C HIS A 358 -6.94 -39.54 -11.20
N ARG A 359 -8.12 -40.15 -11.02
CA ARG A 359 -9.33 -39.48 -10.51
C ARG A 359 -9.15 -38.77 -9.16
N HIS A 360 -8.17 -39.18 -8.37
CA HIS A 360 -7.85 -38.55 -7.09
C HIS A 360 -7.13 -37.19 -7.24
N ILE A 361 -6.71 -36.81 -8.46
CA ILE A 361 -5.94 -35.60 -8.75
C ILE A 361 -6.84 -34.51 -9.32
N VAL A 362 -6.64 -33.28 -8.86
CA VAL A 362 -7.24 -32.05 -9.42
C VAL A 362 -6.16 -31.02 -9.69
N GLU A 363 -6.27 -30.35 -10.84
CA GLU A 363 -5.40 -29.23 -11.18
C GLU A 363 -6.08 -27.91 -10.77
N LEU A 364 -5.34 -27.03 -10.10
CA LEU A 364 -5.78 -25.67 -9.79
C LEU A 364 -5.09 -24.70 -10.75
N THR A 365 -5.89 -23.97 -11.52
CA THR A 365 -5.39 -22.94 -12.46
C THR A 365 -6.10 -21.60 -12.25
N ARG A 366 -5.51 -20.55 -12.84
CA ARG A 366 -6.09 -19.20 -12.92
C ARG A 366 -6.55 -18.62 -11.57
N GLY A 367 -5.83 -18.92 -10.50
CA GLY A 367 -6.01 -18.26 -9.21
C GLY A 367 -5.67 -16.78 -9.36
N THR A 368 -6.70 -15.93 -9.39
CA THR A 368 -6.56 -14.50 -9.63
C THR A 368 -7.41 -13.74 -8.63
N ILE A 369 -6.79 -12.77 -7.96
CA ILE A 369 -7.50 -11.79 -7.14
C ILE A 369 -7.16 -10.44 -7.75
N ASP A 370 -8.20 -9.64 -7.99
CA ASP A 370 -8.09 -8.26 -8.45
C ASP A 370 -7.02 -7.56 -7.60
N PRO A 371 -6.03 -6.89 -8.21
CA PRO A 371 -4.93 -6.26 -7.47
C PRO A 371 -5.39 -5.39 -6.30
N SER A 372 -6.53 -4.73 -6.46
CA SER A 372 -7.11 -3.84 -5.45
C SER A 372 -7.69 -4.60 -4.24
N PHE A 373 -7.99 -5.90 -4.36
CA PHE A 373 -8.55 -6.74 -3.28
C PHE A 373 -7.51 -7.68 -2.62
N ARG A 374 -6.24 -7.61 -3.03
CA ARG A 374 -5.17 -8.45 -2.47
C ARG A 374 -4.85 -8.06 -1.03
N GLY A 375 -4.49 -9.04 -0.21
CA GLY A 375 -4.16 -8.82 1.20
C GLY A 375 -5.36 -8.61 2.13
N GLY A 376 -6.60 -8.70 1.63
CA GLY A 376 -7.84 -8.64 2.42
C GLY A 376 -8.33 -9.97 3.01
N GLY A 377 -7.45 -10.97 3.11
CA GLY A 377 -7.85 -12.31 3.60
C GLY A 377 -8.70 -13.12 2.62
N LEU A 378 -8.97 -12.60 1.42
CA LEU A 378 -9.76 -13.29 0.39
C LEU A 378 -9.15 -14.63 -0.01
N ALA A 379 -7.81 -14.70 -0.11
CA ALA A 379 -7.09 -15.94 -0.39
C ALA A 379 -7.41 -17.03 0.66
N LEU A 380 -7.40 -16.69 1.95
CA LEU A 380 -7.71 -17.64 3.02
C LEU A 380 -9.12 -18.23 2.86
N ARG A 381 -10.11 -17.39 2.57
CA ARG A 381 -11.49 -17.82 2.30
C ARG A 381 -11.58 -18.69 1.04
N ALA A 382 -10.84 -18.33 -0.01
CA ALA A 382 -10.80 -19.11 -1.25
C ALA A 382 -10.19 -20.50 -1.02
N PHE A 383 -9.12 -20.63 -0.23
CA PHE A 383 -8.54 -21.93 0.12
C PHE A 383 -9.47 -22.80 0.96
N GLN A 384 -10.31 -22.20 1.82
CA GLN A 384 -11.36 -22.94 2.52
C GLN A 384 -12.39 -23.53 1.54
N GLU A 385 -12.82 -22.74 0.56
CA GLU A 385 -13.72 -23.21 -0.50
C GLU A 385 -13.08 -24.26 -1.41
N ILE A 386 -11.79 -24.10 -1.76
CA ILE A 386 -11.02 -25.11 -2.51
C ILE A 386 -11.03 -26.43 -1.76
N ALA A 387 -10.63 -26.42 -0.47
CA ALA A 387 -10.57 -27.63 0.32
C ALA A 387 -11.94 -28.31 0.43
N ARG A 388 -13.01 -27.54 0.67
CA ARG A 388 -14.39 -28.04 0.71
C ARG A 388 -14.80 -28.66 -0.63
N LYS A 389 -14.51 -27.99 -1.76
CA LYS A 389 -14.87 -28.48 -3.09
C LYS A 389 -14.07 -29.71 -3.49
N CYS A 390 -12.78 -29.79 -3.14
CA CYS A 390 -11.99 -30.99 -3.38
C CYS A 390 -12.57 -32.20 -2.63
N GLU A 391 -12.99 -32.04 -1.37
CA GLU A 391 -13.67 -33.12 -0.64
C GLU A 391 -15.00 -33.51 -1.26
N GLU A 392 -15.83 -32.53 -1.64
CA GLU A 392 -17.11 -32.75 -2.32
C GLU A 392 -16.93 -33.57 -3.62
N LEU A 393 -15.84 -33.31 -4.35
CA LEU A 393 -15.51 -33.99 -5.60
C LEU A 393 -14.73 -35.29 -5.41
N GLY A 394 -14.33 -35.65 -4.18
CA GLY A 394 -13.47 -36.80 -3.90
C GLY A 394 -12.05 -36.68 -4.48
N ARG A 395 -11.47 -35.48 -4.47
CA ARG A 395 -10.11 -35.20 -4.95
C ARG A 395 -9.16 -35.04 -3.77
N GLU A 396 -8.11 -35.85 -3.78
CA GLU A 396 -7.18 -36.01 -2.66
C GLU A 396 -5.89 -35.20 -2.86
N VAL A 397 -5.46 -35.03 -4.12
CA VAL A 397 -4.21 -34.35 -4.48
C VAL A 397 -4.51 -33.14 -5.36
N ILE A 398 -4.04 -31.98 -4.93
CA ILE A 398 -4.14 -30.71 -5.65
C ILE A 398 -2.76 -30.43 -6.26
N CYS A 399 -2.73 -30.25 -7.58
CA CYS A 399 -1.53 -29.84 -8.31
C CYS A 399 -1.74 -28.45 -8.91
N LEU A 400 -0.66 -27.69 -9.00
CA LEU A 400 -0.62 -26.43 -9.73
C LEU A 400 0.80 -26.11 -10.20
N ASP A 401 0.88 -25.23 -11.18
CA ASP A 401 2.11 -24.61 -11.63
C ASP A 401 2.07 -23.09 -11.41
N VAL A 402 3.23 -22.50 -11.15
CA VAL A 402 3.36 -21.06 -10.92
C VAL A 402 4.72 -20.57 -11.37
N ARG A 403 4.77 -19.38 -11.98
CA ARG A 403 6.04 -18.71 -12.30
C ARG A 403 6.85 -18.48 -11.02
N ALA A 404 8.10 -18.92 -11.01
CA ALA A 404 9.04 -18.75 -9.90
C ALA A 404 9.30 -17.26 -9.61
N GLY A 405 9.57 -16.92 -8.35
CA GLY A 405 9.86 -15.55 -7.91
C GLY A 405 8.64 -14.62 -7.85
N THR A 406 7.43 -15.11 -8.10
CA THR A 406 6.20 -14.31 -8.01
C THR A 406 5.62 -14.32 -6.59
N HIS A 407 4.81 -13.31 -6.27
CA HIS A 407 4.07 -13.27 -4.99
C HIS A 407 3.11 -14.46 -4.86
N ALA A 408 2.52 -14.93 -5.97
CA ALA A 408 1.69 -16.13 -5.98
C ALA A 408 2.46 -17.36 -5.48
N ALA A 409 3.70 -17.57 -5.91
CA ALA A 409 4.54 -18.67 -5.45
C ALA A 409 4.73 -18.67 -3.92
N ILE A 410 4.98 -17.50 -3.33
CA ILE A 410 5.11 -17.33 -1.88
C ILE A 410 3.80 -17.72 -1.17
N TRP A 411 2.65 -17.31 -1.71
CA TRP A 411 1.36 -17.64 -1.11
C TRP A 411 1.02 -19.12 -1.21
N TRP A 412 1.25 -19.78 -2.35
CA TRP A 412 1.04 -21.22 -2.47
C TRP A 412 1.85 -21.99 -1.42
N GLN A 413 3.12 -21.64 -1.25
CA GLN A 413 3.97 -22.23 -0.21
C GLN A 413 3.49 -21.90 1.21
N HIS A 414 3.00 -20.68 1.46
CA HIS A 414 2.43 -20.30 2.76
C HIS A 414 1.22 -21.17 3.16
N PHE A 415 0.42 -21.60 2.19
CA PHE A 415 -0.69 -22.55 2.35
C PHE A 415 -0.26 -24.03 2.27
N GLY A 416 1.06 -24.28 2.31
CA GLY A 416 1.65 -25.61 2.48
C GLY A 416 1.89 -26.37 1.19
N PHE A 417 1.70 -25.76 0.02
CA PHE A 417 2.04 -26.41 -1.25
C PHE A 417 3.55 -26.63 -1.35
N LYS A 418 3.94 -27.88 -1.64
CA LYS A 418 5.33 -28.34 -1.72
C LYS A 418 5.75 -28.45 -3.17
N GLN A 419 6.96 -27.99 -3.49
CA GLN A 419 7.52 -28.11 -4.83
C GLN A 419 7.90 -29.56 -5.14
N TYR A 420 7.45 -30.08 -6.28
CA TYR A 420 7.85 -31.38 -6.81
C TYR A 420 8.57 -31.29 -8.16
N GLY A 421 8.57 -30.12 -8.80
CA GLY A 421 9.24 -29.92 -10.08
C GLY A 421 9.64 -28.47 -10.34
N LEU A 422 10.61 -28.29 -11.23
CA LEU A 422 11.07 -27.00 -11.75
C LEU A 422 11.26 -27.12 -13.26
N LEU A 423 10.64 -26.23 -14.03
CA LEU A 423 10.87 -26.11 -15.48
C LEU A 423 11.57 -24.79 -15.78
N SER A 424 12.71 -24.85 -16.45
CA SER A 424 13.59 -23.68 -16.67
C SER A 424 13.01 -22.67 -17.66
N ASP A 425 12.28 -23.14 -18.68
CA ASP A 425 11.65 -22.33 -19.72
C ASP A 425 10.13 -22.59 -19.71
N TYR A 426 9.51 -22.20 -18.61
CA TYR A 426 8.09 -22.47 -18.33
C TYR A 426 7.17 -21.44 -18.99
N SER A 427 7.54 -20.16 -18.97
CA SER A 427 6.76 -19.10 -19.61
C SER A 427 7.66 -18.02 -20.20
N ARG A 428 7.15 -17.32 -21.21
CA ARG A 428 7.87 -16.28 -21.95
C ARG A 428 7.03 -15.01 -22.07
N VAL A 429 7.66 -13.85 -21.93
CA VAL A 429 7.03 -12.52 -22.08
C VAL A 429 8.01 -11.61 -22.78
N GLY A 430 7.69 -11.22 -24.02
CA GLY A 430 8.69 -10.67 -24.94
C GLY A 430 9.89 -11.62 -25.06
N ASP A 431 11.10 -11.08 -24.94
CA ASP A 431 12.34 -11.87 -25.01
C ASP A 431 12.75 -12.53 -23.68
N LYS A 432 12.00 -12.28 -22.59
CA LYS A 432 12.32 -12.80 -21.26
C LYS A 432 11.73 -14.20 -21.06
N ARG A 433 12.53 -15.07 -20.44
CA ARG A 433 12.16 -16.44 -20.05
C ARG A 433 12.08 -16.54 -18.53
N TYR A 434 11.11 -17.29 -18.04
CA TYR A 434 10.89 -17.48 -16.62
C TYR A 434 10.78 -18.95 -16.25
N GLN A 435 11.35 -19.29 -15.10
CA GLN A 435 11.22 -20.61 -14.50
C GLN A 435 9.80 -20.81 -13.92
N GLY A 436 9.34 -22.06 -13.90
CA GLY A 436 8.06 -22.48 -13.34
C GLY A 436 8.24 -23.52 -12.25
N LEU A 437 7.56 -23.32 -11.13
CA LEU A 437 7.48 -24.26 -10.03
C LEU A 437 6.23 -25.12 -10.21
N TYR A 438 6.40 -26.44 -10.13
CA TYR A 438 5.28 -27.36 -10.01
C TYR A 438 5.10 -27.72 -8.55
N LEU A 439 3.91 -27.43 -8.03
CA LEU A 439 3.59 -27.54 -6.61
C LEU A 439 2.44 -28.52 -6.39
N THR A 440 2.47 -29.22 -5.27
CA THR A 440 1.43 -30.16 -4.85
C THR A 440 1.06 -29.98 -3.39
N GLN A 441 -0.19 -30.31 -3.05
CA GLN A 441 -0.71 -30.32 -1.69
C GLN A 441 -1.83 -31.36 -1.61
N THR A 442 -1.94 -32.06 -0.48
CA THR A 442 -3.11 -32.92 -0.26
C THR A 442 -4.28 -32.12 0.31
N THR A 443 -5.51 -32.50 -0.04
CA THR A 443 -6.71 -31.86 0.49
C THR A 443 -6.76 -31.90 2.03
N ALA A 444 -6.30 -33.01 2.62
CA ALA A 444 -6.24 -33.19 4.07
C ALA A 444 -5.21 -32.24 4.74
N GLU A 445 -3.98 -32.16 4.23
CA GLU A 445 -2.95 -31.26 4.75
C GLU A 445 -3.35 -29.79 4.57
N LEU A 446 -3.98 -29.43 3.44
CA LEU A 446 -4.50 -28.07 3.23
C LEU A 446 -5.51 -27.69 4.32
N LYS A 447 -6.45 -28.56 4.65
CA LYS A 447 -7.42 -28.32 5.74
C LYS A 447 -6.76 -28.13 7.09
N GLN A 448 -5.77 -28.97 7.40
CA GLN A 448 -5.00 -28.83 8.63
C GLN A 448 -4.29 -27.47 8.68
N ARG A 449 -3.60 -27.10 7.59
CA ARG A 449 -2.89 -25.82 7.48
C ARG A 449 -3.82 -24.63 7.66
N LEU A 450 -5.03 -24.68 7.10
CA LEU A 450 -6.02 -23.62 7.25
C LEU A 450 -6.50 -23.47 8.70
N ARG A 451 -6.66 -24.57 9.45
CA ARG A 451 -7.00 -24.53 10.88
C ARG A 451 -5.87 -23.92 11.71
N GLU A 452 -4.62 -24.26 11.41
CA GLU A 452 -3.43 -23.68 12.05
C GLU A 452 -3.36 -22.17 11.83
N LEU A 453 -3.52 -21.72 10.59
CA LEU A 453 -3.52 -20.29 10.23
C LEU A 453 -4.67 -19.54 10.93
N ALA A 454 -5.86 -20.13 11.00
CA ALA A 454 -6.99 -19.55 11.72
C ALA A 454 -6.75 -19.47 13.24
N ARG A 455 -6.02 -20.42 13.83
CA ARG A 455 -5.60 -20.37 15.24
C ARG A 455 -4.57 -19.27 15.48
N MET A 456 -3.54 -19.18 14.64
CA MET A 456 -2.51 -18.12 14.72
C MET A 456 -3.09 -16.72 14.54
N ALA A 457 -4.12 -16.56 13.71
CA ALA A 457 -4.80 -15.28 13.54
C ALA A 457 -5.59 -14.85 14.79
N ARG A 458 -6.06 -15.80 15.61
CA ARG A 458 -6.77 -15.54 16.87
C ARG A 458 -5.83 -15.33 18.05
N ASP A 459 -4.64 -15.93 18.02
CA ASP A 459 -3.69 -15.90 19.13
C ASP A 459 -2.27 -15.56 18.61
N PRO A 460 -1.86 -14.27 18.58
CA PRO A 460 -0.63 -13.84 17.93
C PRO A 460 0.68 -14.27 18.63
N GLN A 461 0.62 -15.00 19.75
CA GLN A 461 1.78 -15.59 20.41
C GLN A 461 1.46 -17.00 20.90
N PRO A 462 2.19 -18.05 20.46
CA PRO A 462 2.47 -19.14 21.38
C PRO A 462 3.46 -18.62 22.42
N GLN A 463 3.17 -18.83 23.71
CA GLN A 463 4.20 -18.83 24.74
C GLN A 463 5.32 -19.76 24.26
N LEU A 464 6.52 -19.21 24.07
CA LEU A 464 7.71 -20.04 23.93
C LEU A 464 7.81 -20.88 25.21
N PRO A 465 8.00 -22.20 25.13
CA PRO A 465 8.30 -22.99 26.32
C PRO A 465 9.56 -22.41 26.96
N ASP A 466 9.54 -22.25 28.29
CA ASP A 466 10.65 -21.75 29.10
C ASP A 466 11.95 -22.41 28.64
N ALA A 467 12.86 -21.61 28.09
CA ALA A 467 14.24 -22.04 27.90
C ALA A 467 14.84 -22.16 29.30
N GLY A 468 14.81 -23.38 29.85
CA GLY A 468 15.52 -23.72 31.06
C GLY A 468 17.00 -23.30 30.98
N PRO A 469 17.64 -23.02 32.13
CA PRO A 469 18.95 -22.39 32.17
C PRO A 469 19.97 -23.21 31.38
N ILE A 470 20.67 -22.53 30.46
CA ILE A 470 21.78 -23.08 29.70
C ILE A 470 22.88 -23.40 30.70
N SER A 471 23.03 -24.69 31.03
CA SER A 471 24.16 -25.19 31.81
C SER A 471 25.44 -25.09 30.96
N GLU A 472 26.44 -24.42 31.53
CA GLU A 472 27.81 -24.35 31.03
C GLU A 472 28.35 -25.74 30.68
N ILE A 473 28.62 -25.98 29.39
CA ILE A 473 29.42 -27.14 28.98
C ILE A 473 30.89 -26.74 29.06
N SER A 474 31.53 -27.31 30.06
CA SER A 474 32.94 -27.24 30.39
C SER A 474 33.85 -27.58 29.21
N ARG A 475 34.96 -26.84 29.13
CA ARG A 475 36.19 -27.24 28.44
C ARG A 475 36.67 -28.59 28.99
N ASN A 476 36.99 -29.54 28.11
CA ASN A 476 38.13 -30.48 28.14
C ASN A 476 38.04 -31.36 26.89
N GLN A 477 38.96 -31.20 25.93
CA GLN A 477 40.23 -31.93 25.79
C GLN A 477 40.11 -33.44 25.49
N ASN A 478 40.76 -33.79 24.37
CA ASN A 478 41.39 -35.05 23.99
C ASN A 478 40.58 -36.11 23.22
N GLY A 479 41.07 -36.43 22.03
CA GLY A 479 41.46 -37.82 21.73
C GLY A 479 40.83 -38.46 20.49
N PHE A 480 41.64 -38.46 19.42
CA PHE A 480 41.59 -39.29 18.20
C PHE A 480 40.64 -38.90 17.07
#